data_AF-A0A847W5S3-F1
#
_entry.id   AF-A0A847W5S3-F1
#
_cell.length_a   1.000
_cell.length_b   1.000
_cell.length_c   1.000
_cell.angle_alpha   90.00
_cell.angle_beta   90.00
_cell.angle_gamma   90.00
#
_symmetry.space_group_name_H-M   'P 1'
#
loop_
_entity.id
_entity.type
_entity.pdbx_description
1 polymer ?
#
loop_
_entity_poly.entity_id
_entity_poly.type
_entity_poly.pdbx_seq_one_letter_code
_entity_poly.pdbx_strand_id
1 'polypeptide(L)'
;MKMICWFLSGFPSIEESEKILDIYVEAGCEAIEWSIPVSNPYREQDHLKPWAIEAYQKCSDYKKHLEEISKFKKKYPNIEVYPGIYMEMTNALGVDNIIKFFKNNNIATIFMVGTYTQDLIDSYKSAGLMLTQSSVSYYMKEEELAKAKDGNGFIYMQALPYESELKAGYTTNRLKECVTILRRECPNRPIYCAKGIRKPEDLKIIYESGADGYILGSLLINEYGDLEKLKKTIKEYKKYADGLVR
;
A
#
# COMPACT_ATOMS: atom_id res chain seq x y z
N MET A 1 -9.10 -2.44 -13.36
CA MET A 1 -8.19 -2.71 -12.22
C MET A 1 -8.16 -1.49 -11.34
N LYS A 2 -8.23 -1.64 -10.01
CA LYS A 2 -8.13 -0.52 -9.06
C LYS A 2 -6.72 0.07 -9.06
N MET A 3 -6.60 1.39 -9.22
CA MET A 3 -5.33 2.09 -9.06
C MET A 3 -5.13 2.58 -7.62
N ILE A 4 -4.02 2.15 -7.01
CA ILE A 4 -3.64 2.54 -5.65
C ILE A 4 -2.31 3.29 -5.74
N CYS A 5 -2.19 4.42 -5.05
CA CYS A 5 -0.94 5.16 -4.96
C CYS A 5 -0.38 5.07 -3.53
N TRP A 6 0.89 4.68 -3.43
CA TRP A 6 1.63 4.71 -2.18
C TRP A 6 2.03 6.15 -1.84
N PHE A 7 1.89 6.50 -0.57
CA PHE A 7 2.14 7.83 -0.06
C PHE A 7 2.90 7.74 1.27
N LEU A 8 4.03 8.44 1.35
CA LEU A 8 4.78 8.61 2.59
C LEU A 8 4.38 9.93 3.26
N SER A 9 3.69 9.82 4.39
CA SER A 9 3.18 10.95 5.17
C SER A 9 4.30 11.81 5.74
N GLY A 10 4.15 13.14 5.63
CA GLY A 10 5.15 14.09 6.11
C GLY A 10 6.37 14.23 5.21
N PHE A 11 6.36 13.67 3.99
CA PHE A 11 7.44 13.83 3.02
C PHE A 11 6.95 14.53 1.73
N PRO A 12 7.57 15.64 1.29
CA PRO A 12 8.72 16.32 1.90
C PRO A 12 8.40 17.10 3.19
N SER A 13 7.14 17.42 3.46
CA SER A 13 6.65 17.95 4.75
C SER A 13 5.14 17.65 4.86
N ILE A 14 4.51 17.94 6.00
CA ILE A 14 3.05 17.80 6.16
C ILE A 14 2.29 18.78 5.26
N GLU A 15 2.83 19.97 5.02
CA GLU A 15 2.22 20.97 4.15
C GLU A 15 2.29 20.57 2.68
N GLU A 16 3.43 20.05 2.22
CA GLU A 16 3.58 19.57 0.83
C GLU A 16 2.84 18.26 0.58
N SER A 17 2.66 17.45 1.62
CA SER A 17 1.89 16.20 1.59
C SER A 17 0.44 16.41 1.12
N GLU A 18 -0.21 17.50 1.56
CA GLU A 18 -1.57 17.81 1.10
C GLU A 18 -1.63 18.06 -0.41
N LYS A 19 -0.67 18.80 -0.95
CA LYS A 19 -0.59 19.07 -2.40
C LYS A 19 -0.35 17.78 -3.21
N ILE A 20 0.51 16.90 -2.71
CA ILE A 20 0.79 15.61 -3.35
C ILE A 20 -0.47 14.74 -3.40
N LEU A 21 -1.21 14.68 -2.28
CA LEU A 21 -2.46 13.93 -2.20
C LEU A 21 -3.54 14.51 -3.12
N ASP A 22 -3.64 15.84 -3.25
CA ASP A 22 -4.52 16.48 -4.22
C ASP A 22 -4.17 16.06 -5.66
N ILE A 23 -2.89 16.06 -6.01
CA ILE A 23 -2.41 15.59 -7.32
C ILE A 23 -2.77 14.12 -7.57
N TYR A 24 -2.62 13.26 -6.57
CA TYR A 24 -2.99 11.84 -6.69
C TYR A 24 -4.48 11.69 -7.04
N VAL A 25 -5.36 12.39 -6.32
CA VAL A 25 -6.81 12.34 -6.57
C VAL A 25 -7.16 12.93 -7.93
N GLU A 26 -6.62 14.10 -8.28
CA GLU A 26 -6.85 14.74 -9.58
C GLU A 26 -6.36 13.91 -10.77
N ALA A 27 -5.33 13.08 -10.56
CA ALA A 27 -4.79 12.19 -11.58
C ALA A 27 -5.56 10.87 -11.70
N GLY A 28 -6.55 10.63 -10.84
CA GLY A 28 -7.47 9.50 -10.93
C GLY A 28 -7.17 8.34 -9.99
N CYS A 29 -6.39 8.57 -8.93
CA CYS A 29 -6.16 7.58 -7.88
C CYS A 29 -7.47 7.18 -7.19
N GLU A 30 -7.66 5.88 -6.93
CA GLU A 30 -8.88 5.33 -6.35
C GLU A 30 -8.69 4.93 -4.87
N ALA A 31 -7.44 4.68 -4.44
CA ALA A 31 -7.10 4.42 -3.05
C ALA A 31 -5.66 4.82 -2.70
N ILE A 32 -5.41 5.15 -1.44
CA ILE A 32 -4.08 5.52 -0.94
C ILE A 32 -3.53 4.42 -0.03
N GLU A 33 -2.36 3.88 -0.34
CA GLU A 33 -1.56 3.15 0.65
C GLU A 33 -0.76 4.16 1.44
N TRP A 34 -1.14 4.39 2.70
CA TRP A 34 -0.65 5.51 3.49
C TRP A 34 0.40 5.05 4.50
N SER A 35 1.67 5.22 4.17
CA SER A 35 2.78 4.93 5.08
C SER A 35 3.02 6.08 6.04
N ILE A 36 3.05 5.76 7.34
CA ILE A 36 3.43 6.70 8.40
C ILE A 36 4.87 6.40 8.80
N PRO A 37 5.78 7.38 8.78
CA PRO A 37 7.18 7.15 9.10
C PRO A 37 7.35 6.77 10.56
N VAL A 38 8.34 5.93 10.83
CA VAL A 38 8.67 5.46 12.18
C VAL A 38 10.15 5.64 12.48
N SER A 39 10.51 5.58 13.76
CA SER A 39 11.87 5.78 14.24
C SER A 39 12.88 4.82 13.62
N ASN A 40 12.46 3.57 13.37
CA ASN A 40 13.27 2.54 12.72
C ASN A 40 12.47 1.89 11.58
N PRO A 41 12.68 2.28 10.31
CA PRO A 41 11.95 1.72 9.17
C PRO A 41 12.49 0.33 8.74
N TYR A 42 12.50 -0.63 9.66
CA TYR A 42 13.12 -1.95 9.47
C TYR A 42 12.41 -2.83 8.42
N ARG A 43 11.16 -2.52 8.08
CA ARG A 43 10.37 -3.20 7.02
C ARG A 43 10.44 -2.49 5.67
N GLU A 44 11.00 -1.29 5.60
CA GLU A 44 11.15 -0.57 4.35
C GLU A 44 12.26 -1.18 3.50
N GLN A 45 12.08 -1.12 2.18
CA GLN A 45 13.13 -1.51 1.24
C GLN A 45 14.31 -0.54 1.38
N ASP A 46 15.54 -1.01 1.17
CA ASP A 46 16.74 -0.20 1.44
C ASP A 46 16.77 1.14 0.72
N HIS A 47 16.24 1.19 -0.51
CA HIS A 47 16.15 2.42 -1.29
C HIS A 47 15.06 3.39 -0.80
N LEU A 48 14.10 2.94 0.01
CA LEU A 48 13.03 3.77 0.60
C LEU A 48 13.41 4.33 1.98
N LYS A 49 14.35 3.67 2.69
CA LYS A 49 14.77 4.05 4.05
C LYS A 49 15.20 5.51 4.18
N PRO A 50 15.96 6.12 3.26
CA PRO A 50 16.36 7.52 3.39
C PRO A 50 15.18 8.48 3.51
N TRP A 51 14.14 8.31 2.67
CA TRP A 51 12.94 9.14 2.73
C TRP A 51 12.14 8.90 4.01
N ALA A 52 12.00 7.64 4.45
CA ALA A 52 11.30 7.32 5.69
C ALA A 52 11.98 7.95 6.92
N ILE A 53 13.32 7.92 6.97
CA ILE A 53 14.12 8.56 8.04
C ILE A 53 13.94 10.07 7.99
N GLU A 54 14.04 10.68 6.81
CA GLU A 54 13.87 12.13 6.65
C GLU A 54 12.46 12.59 7.05
N ALA A 55 11.43 11.85 6.64
CA ALA A 55 10.04 12.12 7.01
C ALA A 55 9.84 12.05 8.54
N TYR A 56 10.40 11.03 9.19
CA TYR A 56 10.35 10.90 10.65
C TYR A 56 11.08 12.05 11.37
N GLN A 57 12.25 12.47 10.85
CA GLN A 57 13.02 13.59 11.41
C GLN A 57 12.27 14.92 11.30
N LYS A 58 11.50 15.12 10.22
CA LYS A 58 10.66 16.31 10.02
C LYS A 58 9.40 16.29 10.86
N CYS A 59 8.80 15.12 11.05
CA CYS A 59 7.64 14.93 11.90
C CYS A 59 7.63 13.52 12.51
N SER A 60 7.93 13.42 13.81
CA SER A 60 7.86 12.17 14.57
C SER A 60 6.55 12.03 15.37
N ASP A 61 5.67 13.03 15.31
CA ASP A 61 4.40 13.04 16.04
C ASP A 61 3.31 12.30 15.27
N TYR A 62 3.04 11.06 15.67
CA TYR A 62 1.99 10.23 15.08
C TYR A 62 0.63 10.92 15.05
N LYS A 63 0.30 11.81 16.00
CA LYS A 63 -1.00 12.50 16.01
C LYS A 63 -1.14 13.43 14.81
N LYS A 64 -0.07 14.11 14.39
CA LYS A 64 -0.08 14.96 13.18
C LYS A 64 -0.35 14.16 11.91
N HIS A 65 0.23 12.97 11.80
CA HIS A 65 -0.03 12.05 10.68
C HIS A 65 -1.48 11.55 10.67
N LEU A 66 -2.05 11.24 11.84
CA LEU A 66 -3.46 10.88 11.98
C LEU A 66 -4.40 12.06 11.67
N GLU A 67 -4.03 13.28 12.05
CA GLU A 67 -4.76 14.50 11.67
C GLU A 67 -4.74 14.71 10.15
N GLU A 68 -3.61 14.46 9.49
CA GLU A 68 -3.48 14.53 8.03
C GLU A 68 -4.44 13.55 7.33
N ILE A 69 -4.49 12.29 7.79
CA ILE A 69 -5.47 11.29 7.31
C ILE A 69 -6.91 11.80 7.49
N SER A 70 -7.22 12.41 8.64
CA SER A 70 -8.57 12.92 8.92
C SER A 70 -8.96 14.08 8.00
N LYS A 71 -8.02 15.02 7.75
CA LYS A 71 -8.21 16.11 6.80
C LYS A 71 -8.44 15.57 5.39
N PHE A 72 -7.63 14.59 4.96
CA PHE A 72 -7.77 13.95 3.66
C PHE A 72 -9.12 13.25 3.52
N LYS A 73 -9.53 12.42 4.49
CA LYS A 73 -10.84 11.72 4.45
C LYS A 73 -12.02 12.69 4.46
N LYS A 74 -11.90 13.85 5.11
CA LYS A 74 -12.94 14.90 5.05
C LYS A 74 -13.03 15.55 3.66
N LYS A 75 -11.88 15.81 3.03
CA LYS A 75 -11.79 16.43 1.69
C LYS A 75 -12.21 15.44 0.58
N TYR A 76 -11.84 14.18 0.71
CA TYR A 76 -12.05 13.12 -0.27
C TYR A 76 -12.70 11.87 0.36
N PRO A 77 -13.98 11.94 0.75
CA PRO A 77 -14.64 10.87 1.51
C PRO A 77 -14.72 9.54 0.75
N ASN A 78 -14.78 9.60 -0.58
CA ASN A 78 -14.93 8.43 -1.45
C ASN A 78 -13.60 7.71 -1.77
N ILE A 79 -12.45 8.32 -1.48
CA ILE A 79 -11.16 7.68 -1.70
C ILE A 79 -10.87 6.73 -0.54
N GLU A 80 -10.57 5.47 -0.87
CA GLU A 80 -10.17 4.48 0.12
C GLU A 80 -8.76 4.81 0.65
N VAL A 81 -8.52 4.55 1.93
CA VAL A 81 -7.22 4.76 2.57
C VAL A 81 -6.85 3.49 3.31
N TYR A 82 -5.62 3.03 3.11
CA TYR A 82 -5.05 1.85 3.76
C TYR A 82 -3.83 2.28 4.60
N PRO A 83 -4.03 2.72 5.86
CA PRO A 83 -2.92 3.15 6.71
C PRO A 83 -2.02 1.99 7.10
N GLY A 84 -0.71 2.19 6.94
CA GLY A 84 0.34 1.34 7.46
C GLY A 84 0.50 1.58 8.96
N ILE A 85 0.17 0.58 9.78
CA ILE A 85 0.32 0.64 11.23
C ILE A 85 1.44 -0.27 11.66
N TYR A 86 2.45 0.35 12.26
CA TYR A 86 3.57 -0.35 12.91
C TYR A 86 3.20 -0.70 14.35
N MET A 87 3.77 -1.79 14.83
CA MET A 87 3.58 -2.23 16.22
C MET A 87 3.95 -1.12 17.22
N GLU A 88 5.01 -0.35 16.93
CA GLU A 88 5.43 0.76 17.78
C GLU A 88 4.39 1.88 17.88
N MET A 89 3.63 2.14 16.81
CA MET A 89 2.53 3.09 16.83
C MET A 89 1.39 2.57 17.71
N THR A 90 1.09 1.27 17.61
CA THR A 90 0.09 0.61 18.47
C THR A 90 0.49 0.73 19.94
N ASN A 91 1.78 0.54 20.25
CA ASN A 91 2.30 0.71 21.61
C ASN A 91 2.24 2.17 22.09
N ALA A 92 2.53 3.14 21.21
CA ALA A 92 2.57 4.55 21.56
C ALA A 92 1.18 5.19 21.71
N LEU A 93 0.22 4.80 20.87
CA LEU A 93 -1.11 5.40 20.81
C LEU A 93 -2.16 4.59 21.58
N GLY A 94 -1.96 3.28 21.75
CA GLY A 94 -2.93 2.35 22.29
C GLY A 94 -3.93 1.86 21.23
N VAL A 95 -4.21 0.56 21.26
CA VAL A 95 -5.07 -0.13 20.28
C VAL A 95 -6.47 0.48 20.19
N ASP A 96 -7.09 0.82 21.32
CA ASP A 96 -8.45 1.38 21.38
C ASP A 96 -8.52 2.77 20.73
N ASN A 97 -7.49 3.59 20.91
CA ASN A 97 -7.42 4.92 20.31
C ASN A 97 -7.26 4.81 18.78
N ILE A 98 -6.45 3.87 18.31
CA ILE A 98 -6.29 3.60 16.88
C ILE A 98 -7.60 3.09 16.27
N ILE A 99 -8.27 2.12 16.91
CA ILE A 99 -9.57 1.61 16.47
C ILE A 99 -10.60 2.74 16.39
N LYS A 100 -10.70 3.56 17.44
CA LYS A 100 -11.63 4.70 17.49
C LYS A 100 -11.31 5.71 16.37
N PHE A 101 -10.04 5.98 16.14
CA PHE A 101 -9.59 6.86 15.06
C PHE A 101 -10.06 6.36 13.68
N PHE A 102 -9.87 5.07 13.37
CA PHE A 102 -10.28 4.51 12.08
C PHE A 102 -11.79 4.50 11.90
N LYS A 103 -12.55 4.15 12.94
CA LYS A 103 -14.02 4.21 12.90
C LYS A 103 -14.52 5.63 12.63
N ASN A 104 -13.96 6.63 13.31
CA ASN A 104 -14.36 8.03 13.13
C ASN A 104 -14.04 8.58 11.73
N ASN A 105 -13.08 7.97 11.03
CA ASN A 105 -12.65 8.39 9.68
C ASN A 105 -13.14 7.46 8.57
N ASN A 106 -14.06 6.54 8.87
CA ASN A 106 -14.59 5.55 7.92
C ASN A 106 -13.48 4.75 7.21
N ILE A 107 -12.45 4.35 7.96
CA ILE A 107 -11.35 3.49 7.48
C ILE A 107 -11.65 2.05 7.89
N ALA A 108 -11.83 1.18 6.91
CA ALA A 108 -12.21 -0.21 7.11
C ALA A 108 -11.02 -1.18 7.00
N THR A 109 -9.94 -0.79 6.31
CA THR A 109 -8.80 -1.67 6.03
C THR A 109 -7.50 -1.02 6.49
N ILE A 110 -6.65 -1.79 7.18
CA ILE A 110 -5.34 -1.34 7.64
C ILE A 110 -4.25 -2.31 7.17
N PHE A 111 -3.07 -1.76 6.88
CA PHE A 111 -1.89 -2.54 6.52
C PHE A 111 -1.02 -2.73 7.76
N MET A 112 -0.88 -3.97 8.22
CA MET A 112 -0.15 -4.28 9.45
C MET A 112 1.33 -4.45 9.13
N VAL A 113 2.16 -3.53 9.61
CA VAL A 113 3.59 -3.55 9.37
C VAL A 113 4.32 -4.12 10.58
N GLY A 114 4.91 -5.31 10.41
CA GLY A 114 5.67 -5.98 11.46
C GLY A 114 5.02 -7.27 11.95
N THR A 115 5.36 -7.64 13.17
CA THR A 115 4.82 -8.83 13.84
C THR A 115 3.93 -8.37 14.99
N TYR A 116 2.68 -8.87 15.00
CA TYR A 116 1.68 -8.57 16.01
C TYR A 116 1.33 -9.85 16.78
N THR A 117 0.94 -9.70 18.05
CA THR A 117 0.37 -10.80 18.82
C THR A 117 -1.03 -11.13 18.30
N GLN A 118 -1.48 -12.37 18.52
CA GLN A 118 -2.83 -12.78 18.13
C GLN A 118 -3.91 -11.92 18.81
N ASP A 119 -3.74 -11.60 20.10
CA ASP A 119 -4.69 -10.75 20.84
C ASP A 119 -4.90 -9.37 20.20
N LEU A 120 -3.83 -8.74 19.70
CA LEU A 120 -3.94 -7.44 19.02
C LEU A 120 -4.61 -7.58 17.65
N ILE A 121 -4.28 -8.64 16.91
CA ILE A 121 -4.95 -8.97 15.64
C ILE A 121 -6.45 -9.15 15.87
N ASP A 122 -6.82 -9.93 16.89
CA ASP A 122 -8.20 -10.22 17.24
C ASP A 122 -8.94 -8.97 17.74
N SER A 123 -8.26 -8.06 18.46
CA SER A 123 -8.81 -6.77 18.87
C SER A 123 -9.22 -5.92 17.66
N TYR A 124 -8.34 -5.81 16.65
CA TYR A 124 -8.67 -5.07 15.43
C TYR A 124 -9.77 -5.78 14.61
N LYS A 125 -9.69 -7.11 14.44
CA LYS A 125 -10.72 -7.89 13.72
C LYS A 125 -12.09 -7.77 14.40
N SER A 126 -12.16 -7.88 15.72
CA SER A 126 -13.39 -7.74 16.52
C SER A 126 -13.99 -6.34 16.43
N ALA A 127 -13.16 -5.33 16.17
CA ALA A 127 -13.63 -3.97 15.91
C ALA A 127 -14.21 -3.77 14.49
N GLY A 128 -14.18 -4.80 13.64
CA GLY A 128 -14.68 -4.78 12.26
C GLY A 128 -13.63 -4.34 11.23
N LEU A 129 -12.35 -4.27 11.59
CA LEU A 129 -11.29 -3.89 10.67
C LEU A 129 -10.81 -5.08 9.85
N MET A 130 -10.57 -4.82 8.56
CA MET A 130 -9.90 -5.73 7.65
C MET A 130 -8.38 -5.51 7.72
N LEU A 131 -7.64 -6.59 7.92
CA LEU A 131 -6.20 -6.56 8.14
C LEU A 131 -5.47 -7.12 6.91
N THR A 132 -4.66 -6.29 6.29
CA THR A 132 -3.70 -6.73 5.28
C THR A 132 -2.37 -7.04 5.97
N GLN A 133 -2.07 -8.33 6.11
CA GLN A 133 -0.82 -8.84 6.69
C GLN A 133 0.04 -9.62 5.67
N SER A 134 -0.51 -9.84 4.47
CA SER A 134 -0.07 -10.86 3.54
C SER A 134 0.68 -10.21 2.37
N SER A 135 1.98 -9.94 2.56
CA SER A 135 2.89 -9.67 1.43
C SER A 135 3.36 -11.01 0.86
N VAL A 136 2.98 -11.31 -0.38
CA VAL A 136 3.33 -12.55 -1.07
C VAL A 136 4.33 -12.25 -2.18
N SER A 137 5.46 -12.95 -2.16
CA SER A 137 6.51 -12.82 -3.18
C SER A 137 6.37 -13.91 -4.24
N TYR A 138 7.22 -13.87 -5.27
CA TYR A 138 7.28 -14.94 -6.28
C TYR A 138 7.69 -16.30 -5.72
N TYR A 139 8.35 -16.31 -4.55
CA TYR A 139 8.71 -17.53 -3.84
C TYR A 139 7.48 -18.26 -3.29
N MET A 140 6.39 -17.54 -2.98
CA MET A 140 5.18 -18.07 -2.34
C MET A 140 5.51 -19.01 -1.18
N LYS A 141 6.29 -18.52 -0.22
CA LYS A 141 6.68 -19.33 0.94
C LYS A 141 5.44 -19.76 1.71
N GLU A 142 5.51 -20.90 2.38
CA GLU A 142 4.38 -21.43 3.16
C GLU A 142 3.87 -20.41 4.19
N GLU A 143 4.77 -19.68 4.84
CA GLU A 143 4.44 -18.61 5.80
C GLU A 143 3.66 -17.43 5.16
N GLU A 144 3.97 -17.08 3.89
CA GLU A 144 3.28 -16.02 3.16
C GLU A 144 1.87 -16.46 2.79
N LEU A 145 1.72 -17.70 2.33
CA LEU A 145 0.42 -18.30 2.00
C LEU A 145 -0.44 -18.54 3.24
N ALA A 146 0.15 -18.94 4.37
CA ALA A 146 -0.56 -19.08 5.64
C ALA A 146 -1.13 -17.73 6.09
N LYS A 147 -0.33 -16.65 6.05
CA LYS A 147 -0.80 -15.28 6.32
C LYS A 147 -1.84 -14.79 5.31
N ALA A 148 -1.73 -15.21 4.04
CA ALA A 148 -2.76 -14.94 3.04
C ALA A 148 -4.08 -15.69 3.33
N LYS A 149 -4.05 -16.83 4.00
CA LYS A 149 -5.28 -17.54 4.38
C LYS A 149 -5.92 -17.00 5.67
N ASP A 150 -5.12 -16.58 6.64
CA ASP A 150 -5.64 -16.05 7.93
C ASP A 150 -6.15 -14.59 7.85
N GLY A 151 -5.63 -13.81 6.89
CA GLY A 151 -6.02 -12.41 6.72
C GLY A 151 -7.43 -12.22 6.16
N ASN A 152 -8.04 -11.09 6.51
CA ASN A 152 -9.36 -10.67 6.02
C ASN A 152 -9.33 -9.39 5.16
N GLY A 153 -8.17 -8.73 5.00
CA GLY A 153 -7.98 -7.61 4.08
C GLY A 153 -7.71 -8.02 2.64
N PHE A 154 -7.10 -7.15 1.84
CA PHE A 154 -6.59 -7.54 0.51
C PHE A 154 -5.26 -8.31 0.64
N ILE A 155 -4.84 -8.97 -0.43
CA ILE A 155 -3.55 -9.67 -0.54
C ILE A 155 -2.60 -8.76 -1.33
N TYR A 156 -1.42 -8.51 -0.77
CA TYR A 156 -0.38 -7.67 -1.36
C TYR A 156 0.59 -8.57 -2.14
N MET A 157 0.45 -8.64 -3.46
CA MET A 157 1.23 -9.54 -4.30
C MET A 157 2.37 -8.79 -5.00
N GLN A 158 3.57 -9.35 -5.01
CA GLN A 158 4.66 -8.83 -5.84
C GLN A 158 4.26 -8.87 -7.33
N ALA A 159 4.43 -7.77 -8.05
CA ALA A 159 3.97 -7.60 -9.42
C ALA A 159 4.99 -8.15 -10.42
N LEU A 160 6.25 -7.69 -10.35
CA LEU A 160 7.31 -8.04 -11.28
C LEU A 160 8.58 -8.51 -10.58
N PRO A 161 9.40 -9.35 -11.23
CA PRO A 161 10.65 -9.83 -10.64
C PRO A 161 11.68 -8.71 -10.54
N TYR A 162 12.53 -8.83 -9.53
CA TYR A 162 13.77 -8.06 -9.38
C TYR A 162 14.93 -8.75 -10.11
N GLU A 163 16.06 -8.05 -10.26
CA GLU A 163 17.21 -8.54 -11.01
C GLU A 163 17.75 -9.88 -10.47
N SER A 164 17.79 -10.04 -9.14
CA SER A 164 18.20 -11.30 -8.51
C SER A 164 17.27 -12.47 -8.84
N GLU A 165 15.96 -12.23 -8.93
CA GLU A 165 14.97 -13.23 -9.27
C GLU A 165 15.02 -13.59 -10.76
N LEU A 166 15.24 -12.60 -11.63
CA LEU A 166 15.52 -12.85 -13.05
C LEU A 166 16.76 -13.74 -13.23
N LYS A 167 17.85 -13.45 -12.49
CA LYS A 167 19.06 -14.29 -12.47
C LYS A 167 18.81 -15.69 -11.93
N ALA A 168 17.86 -15.84 -11.01
CA ALA A 168 17.42 -17.13 -10.49
C ALA A 168 16.43 -17.87 -11.42
N GLY A 169 16.11 -17.31 -12.59
CA GLY A 169 15.27 -17.95 -13.61
C GLY A 169 13.78 -17.64 -13.51
N TYR A 170 13.35 -16.77 -12.60
CA TYR A 170 11.96 -16.32 -12.58
C TYR A 170 11.64 -15.44 -13.79
N THR A 171 10.43 -15.60 -14.33
CA THR A 171 9.91 -14.79 -15.43
C THR A 171 8.63 -14.09 -14.99
N THR A 172 8.13 -13.17 -15.81
CA THR A 172 6.86 -12.47 -15.56
C THR A 172 5.65 -13.39 -15.55
N ASN A 173 5.73 -14.57 -16.20
CA ASN A 173 4.68 -15.60 -16.15
C ASN A 173 4.41 -16.09 -14.72
N ARG A 174 5.40 -15.98 -13.83
CA ARG A 174 5.28 -16.36 -12.42
C ARG A 174 4.13 -15.65 -11.72
N LEU A 175 3.84 -14.39 -12.09
CA LEU A 175 2.73 -13.64 -11.49
C LEU A 175 1.40 -14.36 -11.67
N LYS A 176 1.12 -14.86 -12.88
CA LYS A 176 -0.15 -15.55 -13.20
C LYS A 176 -0.31 -16.83 -12.39
N GLU A 177 0.77 -17.59 -12.20
CA GLU A 177 0.77 -18.78 -11.34
C GLU A 177 0.45 -18.40 -9.88
N CYS A 178 1.09 -17.34 -9.37
CA CYS A 178 0.86 -16.84 -8.02
C CYS A 178 -0.59 -16.43 -7.81
N VAL A 179 -1.11 -15.59 -8.70
CA VAL A 179 -2.50 -15.12 -8.63
C VAL A 179 -3.47 -16.29 -8.74
N THR A 180 -3.22 -17.27 -9.60
CA THR A 180 -4.07 -18.48 -9.71
C THR A 180 -4.13 -19.26 -8.40
N ILE A 181 -2.99 -19.46 -7.74
CA ILE A 181 -2.93 -20.13 -6.43
C ILE A 181 -3.69 -19.30 -5.39
N LEU A 182 -3.41 -18.00 -5.28
CA LEU A 182 -4.07 -17.12 -4.32
C LEU A 182 -5.59 -17.06 -4.53
N ARG A 183 -6.08 -17.06 -5.77
CA ARG A 183 -7.52 -17.13 -6.06
C ARG A 183 -8.16 -18.44 -5.63
N ARG A 184 -7.45 -19.56 -5.76
CA ARG A 184 -7.95 -20.85 -5.28
C ARG A 184 -8.02 -20.90 -3.76
N GLU A 185 -6.98 -20.42 -3.08
CA GLU A 185 -6.88 -20.50 -1.61
C GLU A 185 -7.71 -19.40 -0.92
N CYS A 186 -7.91 -18.24 -1.57
CA CYS A 186 -8.50 -17.03 -0.99
C CYS A 186 -9.48 -16.36 -1.98
N PRO A 187 -10.57 -17.04 -2.41
CA PRO A 187 -11.36 -16.67 -3.59
C PRO A 187 -11.99 -15.27 -3.55
N ASN A 188 -12.36 -14.78 -2.37
CA ASN A 188 -13.07 -13.51 -2.22
C ASN A 188 -12.17 -12.34 -1.83
N ARG A 189 -10.87 -12.56 -1.63
CA ARG A 189 -9.93 -11.51 -1.19
C ARG A 189 -9.42 -10.73 -2.41
N PRO A 190 -9.48 -9.40 -2.42
CA PRO A 190 -8.85 -8.62 -3.46
C PRO A 190 -7.35 -8.89 -3.53
N ILE A 191 -6.77 -9.00 -4.72
CA ILE A 191 -5.33 -9.16 -4.94
C ILE A 191 -4.82 -7.90 -5.63
N TYR A 192 -3.98 -7.15 -4.92
CA TYR A 192 -3.35 -5.93 -5.44
C TYR A 192 -1.87 -6.16 -5.67
N CYS A 193 -1.43 -5.93 -6.90
CA CYS A 193 -0.07 -6.15 -7.32
C CYS A 193 0.80 -4.90 -7.10
N ALA A 194 1.93 -5.07 -6.45
CA ALA A 194 2.85 -3.99 -6.10
C ALA A 194 4.29 -4.47 -6.24
N LYS A 195 5.29 -3.60 -6.10
CA LYS A 195 6.73 -3.95 -6.22
C LYS A 195 7.13 -4.36 -7.65
N GLY A 196 8.04 -3.59 -8.23
CA GLY A 196 8.62 -3.86 -9.55
C GLY A 196 7.86 -3.27 -10.75
N ILE A 197 6.76 -2.54 -10.55
CA ILE A 197 6.07 -1.80 -11.61
C ILE A 197 6.93 -0.59 -11.99
N ARG A 198 7.34 -0.50 -13.26
CA ARG A 198 8.30 0.52 -13.75
C ARG A 198 7.75 1.36 -14.89
N LYS A 199 6.87 0.79 -15.71
CA LYS A 199 6.24 1.48 -16.86
C LYS A 199 4.76 1.08 -17.01
N PRO A 200 3.93 1.90 -17.68
CA PRO A 200 2.51 1.59 -17.88
C PRO A 200 2.26 0.21 -18.53
N GLU A 201 3.13 -0.22 -19.44
CA GLU A 201 3.00 -1.51 -20.13
C GLU A 201 3.08 -2.72 -19.20
N ASP A 202 3.71 -2.58 -18.03
CA ASP A 202 3.77 -3.63 -17.01
C ASP A 202 2.37 -3.99 -16.49
N LEU A 203 1.42 -3.05 -16.56
CA LEU A 203 0.04 -3.28 -16.13
C LEU A 203 -0.68 -4.33 -16.98
N LYS A 204 -0.24 -4.57 -18.22
CA LYS A 204 -0.80 -5.65 -19.04
C LYS A 204 -0.56 -7.02 -18.41
N ILE A 205 0.64 -7.23 -17.87
CA ILE A 205 1.00 -8.49 -17.18
C ILE A 205 0.13 -8.67 -15.93
N ILE A 206 -0.09 -7.59 -15.17
CA ILE A 206 -0.95 -7.60 -13.97
C ILE A 206 -2.39 -7.93 -14.36
N TYR A 207 -2.92 -7.29 -15.39
CA TYR A 207 -4.26 -7.55 -15.90
C TYR A 207 -4.45 -9.00 -16.34
N GLU A 208 -3.56 -9.51 -17.18
CA GLU A 208 -3.60 -10.89 -17.70
C GLU A 208 -3.39 -11.96 -16.61
N SER A 209 -2.81 -11.59 -15.47
CA SER A 209 -2.69 -12.47 -14.31
C SER A 209 -4.01 -12.70 -13.57
N GLY A 210 -5.00 -11.81 -13.74
CA GLY A 210 -6.29 -11.84 -13.01
C GLY A 210 -6.27 -11.13 -11.66
N ALA A 211 -5.31 -10.23 -11.42
CA ALA A 211 -5.26 -9.38 -10.23
C ALA A 211 -6.34 -8.27 -10.30
N ASP A 212 -6.79 -7.77 -9.14
CA ASP A 212 -7.87 -6.78 -9.06
C ASP A 212 -7.37 -5.34 -9.22
N GLY A 213 -6.08 -5.10 -8.94
CA GLY A 213 -5.52 -3.76 -8.86
C GLY A 213 -4.01 -3.76 -8.82
N TYR A 214 -3.45 -2.55 -8.82
CA TYR A 214 -2.02 -2.32 -8.75
C TYR A 214 -1.70 -1.15 -7.82
N ILE A 215 -0.50 -1.19 -7.24
CA ILE A 215 0.01 -0.17 -6.33
C ILE A 215 1.26 0.47 -6.95
N LEU A 216 1.18 1.77 -7.22
CA LEU A 216 2.30 2.58 -7.65
C LEU A 216 3.08 3.08 -6.43
N GLY A 217 4.31 2.56 -6.28
CA GLY A 217 5.18 2.78 -5.13
C GLY A 217 6.23 3.87 -5.34
N SER A 218 7.50 3.45 -5.25
CA SER A 218 8.69 4.32 -5.31
C SER A 218 8.81 5.15 -6.59
N LEU A 219 8.10 4.81 -7.68
CA LEU A 219 8.02 5.67 -8.85
C LEU A 219 7.49 7.07 -8.50
N LEU A 220 6.50 7.16 -7.61
CA LEU A 220 5.80 8.41 -7.32
C LEU A 220 6.62 9.33 -6.43
N ILE A 221 7.21 8.80 -5.35
CA ILE A 221 8.01 9.59 -4.39
C ILE A 221 9.23 10.25 -5.05
N ASN A 222 9.79 9.60 -6.08
CA ASN A 222 10.89 10.17 -6.88
C ASN A 222 10.48 11.42 -7.67
N GLU A 223 9.18 11.66 -7.87
CA GLU A 223 8.64 12.77 -8.66
C GLU A 223 8.00 13.85 -7.79
N TYR A 224 8.08 13.76 -6.45
CA TYR A 224 7.52 14.78 -5.55
C TYR A 224 8.12 16.18 -5.77
N GLY A 225 9.33 16.26 -6.33
CA GLY A 225 9.96 17.54 -6.70
C GLY A 225 9.40 18.19 -7.97
N ASP A 226 8.55 17.50 -8.74
CA ASP A 226 7.94 17.98 -9.98
C ASP A 226 6.48 17.48 -10.05
N LEU A 227 5.57 18.27 -9.48
CA LEU A 227 4.16 17.90 -9.35
C LEU A 227 3.43 17.75 -10.70
N GLU A 228 3.84 18.49 -11.73
CA GLU A 228 3.28 18.35 -13.06
C GLU A 228 3.70 17.02 -13.70
N LYS A 229 4.97 16.65 -13.54
CA LYS A 229 5.45 15.32 -13.95
C LYS A 229 4.74 14.22 -13.20
N LEU A 230 4.62 14.32 -11.87
CA LEU A 230 3.91 13.36 -11.03
C LEU A 230 2.47 13.14 -11.50
N LYS A 231 1.73 14.24 -11.74
CA LYS A 231 0.35 14.22 -12.25
C LYS A 231 0.27 13.53 -13.61
N LYS A 232 1.20 13.84 -14.51
CA LYS A 232 1.27 13.24 -15.84
C LYS A 232 1.53 11.74 -15.74
N THR A 233 2.50 11.31 -14.94
CA THR A 233 2.84 9.90 -14.71
C THR A 233 1.61 9.13 -14.23
N ILE A 234 0.93 9.57 -13.17
CA ILE A 234 -0.25 8.86 -12.65
C ILE A 234 -1.37 8.76 -13.71
N LYS A 235 -1.61 9.84 -14.47
CA LYS A 235 -2.59 9.82 -15.57
C LYS A 235 -2.23 8.86 -16.70
N GLU A 236 -0.95 8.71 -17.02
CA GLU A 236 -0.49 7.74 -18.03
C GLU A 236 -0.77 6.31 -17.59
N TYR A 237 -0.47 5.95 -16.34
CA TYR A 237 -0.82 4.64 -15.79
C TYR A 237 -2.33 4.41 -15.76
N LYS A 238 -3.11 5.40 -15.30
CA LYS A 238 -4.57 5.30 -15.26
C LYS A 238 -5.16 5.09 -16.65
N LYS A 239 -4.73 5.89 -17.63
CA LYS A 239 -5.16 5.77 -19.04
C LYS A 239 -4.83 4.39 -19.61
N TYR A 240 -3.63 3.87 -19.34
CA TYR A 240 -3.24 2.54 -19.80
C TYR A 240 -4.12 1.46 -19.16
N ALA A 241 -4.32 1.50 -17.84
CA ALA A 241 -5.16 0.56 -17.11
C ALA A 241 -6.61 0.55 -17.61
N ASP A 242 -7.20 1.73 -17.82
CA ASP A 242 -8.57 1.88 -18.33
C ASP A 242 -8.70 1.36 -19.77
N GLY A 243 -7.62 1.41 -20.56
CA GLY A 243 -7.54 0.87 -21.91
C GLY A 243 -7.48 -0.66 -21.97
N LEU A 244 -7.09 -1.35 -20.91
CA LEU A 244 -7.06 -2.83 -20.84
C LEU A 244 -8.44 -3.44 -20.52
N VAL A 245 -9.35 -2.66 -19.94
CA VAL A 245 -10.68 -3.11 -19.51
C VAL A 245 -11.75 -2.88 -20.59
N ARG A 246 -11.43 -2.09 -21.62
CA ARG A 246 -12.29 -1.80 -22.77
C ARG A 246 -12.11 -2.85 -23.85
#